data_AF-A0A382LFL1-F1
#
_entry.id   AF-A0A382LFL1-F1
#
_cell.length_a   1.000
_cell.length_b   1.000
_cell.length_c   1.000
_cell.angle_alpha   90.00
_cell.angle_beta   90.00
_cell.angle_gamma   90.00
#
_symmetry.space_group_name_H-M   'P 1'
#
loop_
_entity.id
_entity.type
_entity.pdbx_description
1 polymer ?
#
loop_
_entity_poly.entity_id
_entity_poly.type
_entity_poly.pdbx_seq_one_letter_code
_entity_poly.pdbx_strand_id
1 'polypeptide(L)'
;MVTLVNNFLKIILKKKCFRFISKSILSFYLIFFTFSLYAGTQYEQAIQEPINQLHETLINIMVISDTTSFEERYTYLEPVINKNFDIALISKVILSRYWKSIDEEIKVRFINLFNRLTISTYTSR
;
A
#
# COMPACT_ATOMS: atom_id res chain seq x y z
N MET A 1 49.94 26.04 41.46
CA MET A 1 48.48 26.17 41.70
C MET A 1 47.68 26.37 40.40
N VAL A 2 48.15 27.18 39.44
CA VAL A 2 47.44 27.50 38.18
C VAL A 2 47.21 26.30 37.23
N THR A 3 48.19 25.39 37.11
CA THR A 3 48.10 24.19 36.26
C THR A 3 47.05 23.18 36.72
N LEU A 4 46.79 23.11 38.03
CA LEU A 4 45.84 22.17 38.61
C LEU A 4 44.39 22.64 38.34
N VAL A 5 44.12 23.94 38.56
CA VAL A 5 42.81 24.57 38.29
C VAL A 5 42.43 24.45 36.81
N ASN A 6 43.39 24.64 35.90
CA ASN A 6 43.14 24.54 34.45
C ASN A 6 42.79 23.11 34.01
N ASN A 7 43.36 22.09 34.66
CA ASN A 7 43.07 20.68 34.37
C ASN A 7 41.68 20.27 34.92
N PHE A 8 41.31 20.78 36.10
CA PHE A 8 39.96 20.59 36.67
C PHE A 8 38.86 21.23 35.81
N LEU A 9 39.07 22.46 35.31
CA LEU A 9 38.10 23.13 34.44
C LEU A 9 37.88 22.37 33.11
N LYS A 10 38.96 21.82 32.53
CA LYS A 10 38.92 21.02 31.29
C LYS A 10 38.12 19.73 31.45
N ILE A 11 38.20 19.07 32.62
CA ILE A 11 37.43 17.85 32.93
C ILE A 11 35.92 18.16 33.02
N ILE A 12 35.55 19.28 33.64
CA ILE A 12 34.14 19.70 33.78
C ILE A 12 33.54 20.06 32.41
N LEU A 13 34.28 20.79 31.57
CA LEU A 13 33.87 21.10 30.20
C LEU A 13 33.70 19.83 29.35
N LYS A 14 34.62 18.87 29.45
CA LYS A 14 34.53 17.58 28.73
C LYS A 14 33.30 16.77 29.16
N LYS A 15 32.97 16.75 30.46
CA LYS A 15 31.74 16.10 30.98
C LYS A 15 30.46 16.80 30.53
N LYS A 16 30.43 18.13 30.49
CA LYS A 16 29.25 18.91 30.05
C LYS A 16 29.01 18.76 28.55
N CYS A 17 30.08 18.77 27.75
CA CYS A 17 30.02 18.49 26.32
C CYS A 17 29.58 17.04 26.04
N PHE A 18 30.13 16.06 26.77
CA PHE A 18 29.70 14.65 26.67
C PHE A 18 28.22 14.46 27.02
N ARG A 19 27.69 15.15 28.04
CA ARG A 19 26.26 15.12 28.38
C ARG A 19 25.38 15.78 27.30
N PHE A 20 25.87 16.83 26.64
CA PHE A 20 25.15 17.53 25.58
C PHE A 20 25.10 16.71 24.28
N ILE A 21 26.23 16.10 23.92
CA ILE A 21 26.37 15.19 22.80
C ILE A 21 25.52 13.93 23.02
N SER A 22 25.56 13.34 24.23
CA SER A 22 24.75 12.18 24.59
C SER A 22 23.24 12.44 24.48
N LYS A 23 22.76 13.60 24.93
CA LYS A 23 21.34 13.99 24.77
C LYS A 23 20.96 14.26 23.32
N SER A 24 21.85 14.85 22.52
CA SER A 24 21.61 15.07 21.09
C SER A 24 21.56 13.75 20.31
N ILE A 25 22.44 12.81 20.64
CA ILE A 25 22.45 11.46 20.07
C ILE A 25 21.16 10.73 20.44
N LEU A 26 20.74 10.77 21.70
CA LEU A 26 19.47 10.13 22.14
C LEU A 26 18.25 10.72 21.42
N SER A 27 18.22 12.05 21.23
CA SER A 27 17.18 12.73 20.46
C SER A 27 17.15 12.26 18.99
N PHE A 28 18.33 12.14 18.37
CA PHE A 28 18.45 11.65 17.00
C PHE A 28 17.99 10.19 16.86
N TYR A 29 18.33 9.32 17.81
CA TYR A 29 17.84 7.93 17.85
C TYR A 29 16.32 7.86 18.01
N LEU A 30 15.73 8.72 18.83
CA LEU A 30 14.28 8.80 19.00
C LEU A 30 13.57 9.19 17.70
N ILE A 31 14.11 10.17 16.97
CA ILE A 31 13.56 10.60 15.67
C ILE A 31 13.72 9.51 14.60
N PHE A 32 14.85 8.79 14.60
CA PHE A 32 15.07 7.70 13.65
C PHE A 32 14.16 6.49 13.92
N PHE A 33 13.88 6.20 15.19
CA PHE A 33 12.99 5.13 15.60
C PHE A 33 11.52 5.42 15.22
N THR A 34 11.05 6.65 15.39
CA THR A 34 9.68 7.03 14.99
C THR A 34 9.47 6.99 13.48
N PHE A 35 10.49 7.38 12.69
CA PHE A 35 10.45 7.26 11.23
C PHE A 35 10.31 5.81 10.76
N SER A 36 11.01 4.89 11.42
CA SER A 36 10.97 3.45 11.09
C SER A 36 9.61 2.82 11.36
N LEU A 37 8.88 3.27 12.39
CA LEU A 37 7.54 2.77 12.70
C LEU A 37 6.48 3.26 11.70
N TYR A 38 6.56 4.52 11.25
CA TYR A 38 5.61 5.09 10.30
C TYR A 38 5.69 4.42 8.90
N ALA A 39 6.90 4.05 8.47
CA ALA A 39 7.09 3.36 7.19
C ALA A 39 6.41 1.98 7.15
N GLY A 40 6.39 1.26 8.28
CA GLY A 40 5.72 -0.04 8.39
C GLY A 40 4.20 0.05 8.22
N THR A 41 3.57 1.03 8.88
CA THR A 41 2.11 1.20 8.82
C THR A 41 1.62 1.65 7.45
N GLN A 42 2.37 2.52 6.77
CA GLN A 42 2.00 2.99 5.43
C GLN A 42 2.01 1.86 4.40
N TYR A 43 2.99 0.95 4.49
CA TYR A 43 3.08 -0.20 3.59
C TYR A 43 1.94 -1.19 3.80
N GLU A 44 1.61 -1.48 5.07
CA GLU A 44 0.48 -2.34 5.40
C GLU A 44 -0.85 -1.76 4.90
N GLN A 45 -1.08 -0.46 5.11
CA GLN A 45 -2.25 0.24 4.58
C GLN A 45 -2.32 0.16 3.05
N ALA A 46 -1.21 0.33 2.34
CA ALA A 46 -1.20 0.27 0.88
C ALA A 46 -1.61 -1.11 0.32
N ILE A 47 -1.34 -2.20 1.06
CA ILE A 47 -1.75 -3.56 0.68
C ILE A 47 -3.23 -3.80 0.99
N GLN A 48 -3.70 -3.32 2.15
CA GLN A 48 -5.07 -3.57 2.61
C GLN A 48 -6.09 -2.71 1.85
N GLU A 49 -5.71 -1.51 1.43
CA GLU A 49 -6.64 -0.53 0.86
C GLU A 49 -7.40 -1.05 -0.38
N PRO A 50 -6.76 -1.66 -1.40
CA PRO A 50 -7.48 -2.26 -2.53
C PRO A 50 -8.47 -3.37 -2.12
N ILE A 51 -8.08 -4.17 -1.12
CA ILE A 51 -8.87 -5.29 -0.59
C ILE A 51 -10.10 -4.75 0.13
N ASN A 52 -9.92 -3.77 1.01
CA ASN A 52 -10.99 -3.13 1.76
C ASN A 52 -11.95 -2.40 0.82
N GLN A 53 -11.44 -1.64 -0.15
CA GLN A 53 -12.27 -0.96 -1.16
C GLN A 53 -13.15 -1.95 -1.92
N LEU A 54 -12.60 -3.10 -2.34
CA LEU A 54 -13.39 -4.15 -2.98
C LEU A 54 -14.48 -4.70 -2.03
N HIS A 55 -14.13 -5.09 -0.81
CA HIS A 55 -15.08 -5.69 0.13
C HIS A 55 -16.21 -4.73 0.52
N GLU A 56 -15.89 -3.49 0.83
CA GLU A 56 -16.89 -2.45 1.16
C GLU A 56 -17.84 -2.22 -0.01
N THR A 57 -17.30 -2.17 -1.24
CA THR A 57 -18.12 -2.04 -2.46
C THR A 57 -19.06 -3.24 -2.61
N LEU A 58 -18.56 -4.46 -2.39
CA LEU A 58 -19.38 -5.68 -2.49
C LEU A 58 -20.49 -5.72 -1.42
N ILE A 59 -20.21 -5.28 -0.20
CA ILE A 59 -21.24 -5.17 0.85
C ILE A 59 -22.30 -4.15 0.44
N ASN A 60 -21.87 -2.98 -0.05
CA ASN A 60 -22.79 -1.92 -0.46
C ASN A 60 -23.72 -2.34 -1.60
N ILE A 61 -23.22 -3.05 -2.62
CA ILE A 61 -24.08 -3.53 -3.71
C ILE A 61 -25.11 -4.55 -3.23
N MET A 62 -24.77 -5.38 -2.24
CA MET A 62 -25.69 -6.37 -1.69
C MET A 62 -26.83 -5.67 -0.95
N VAL A 63 -26.52 -4.60 -0.20
CA VAL A 63 -27.52 -3.79 0.53
C VAL A 63 -28.50 -3.10 -0.43
N ILE A 64 -28.03 -2.58 -1.55
CA ILE A 64 -28.88 -1.86 -2.53
C ILE A 64 -29.43 -2.79 -3.64
N SER A 65 -29.20 -4.10 -3.56
CA SER A 65 -29.48 -5.03 -4.66
C SER A 65 -30.97 -5.12 -5.02
N ASP A 66 -31.87 -5.00 -4.04
CA ASP A 66 -33.32 -5.02 -4.23
C ASP A 66 -33.88 -3.76 -4.91
N THR A 67 -33.14 -2.66 -4.86
CA THR A 67 -33.58 -1.34 -5.38
C THR A 67 -32.82 -0.88 -6.61
N THR A 68 -31.84 -1.68 -7.06
CA THR A 68 -31.00 -1.39 -8.23
C THR A 68 -31.11 -2.49 -9.27
N SER A 69 -30.98 -2.12 -10.53
CA SER A 69 -30.84 -3.05 -11.64
C SER A 69 -29.43 -3.66 -11.69
N PHE A 70 -29.29 -4.75 -12.45
CA PHE A 70 -27.99 -5.35 -12.71
C PHE A 70 -27.04 -4.36 -13.40
N GLU A 71 -27.52 -3.57 -14.36
CA GLU A 71 -26.70 -2.62 -15.12
C GLU A 71 -26.17 -1.48 -14.23
N GLU A 72 -27.00 -0.98 -13.32
CA GLU A 72 -26.59 0.02 -12.33
C GLU A 72 -25.50 -0.54 -11.41
N ARG A 73 -25.68 -1.77 -10.90
CA ARG A 73 -24.64 -2.43 -10.08
C ARG A 73 -23.37 -2.73 -10.86
N TYR A 74 -23.48 -3.12 -12.13
CA TYR A 74 -22.33 -3.35 -13.01
C TYR A 74 -21.52 -2.05 -13.15
N THR A 75 -22.21 -0.96 -13.46
CA THR A 75 -21.60 0.37 -13.63
C THR A 75 -20.93 0.86 -12.34
N TYR A 76 -21.53 0.56 -11.19
CA TYR A 76 -20.95 0.87 -9.88
C TYR A 76 -19.69 0.03 -9.58
N LEU A 77 -19.67 -1.25 -9.94
CA LEU A 77 -18.54 -2.16 -9.69
C LEU A 77 -17.37 -1.97 -10.65
N GLU A 78 -17.64 -1.63 -11.91
CA GLU A 78 -16.62 -1.51 -12.96
C GLU A 78 -15.39 -0.69 -12.53
N PRO A 79 -15.50 0.55 -12.02
CA PRO A 79 -14.32 1.33 -11.63
C PRO A 79 -13.56 0.70 -10.45
N VAL A 80 -14.24 0.01 -9.54
CA VAL A 80 -13.62 -0.64 -8.38
C VAL A 80 -12.83 -1.88 -8.82
N ILE A 81 -13.40 -2.71 -9.70
CA ILE A 81 -12.71 -3.87 -10.26
C ILE A 81 -11.52 -3.41 -11.11
N ASN A 82 -11.70 -2.44 -12.01
CA ASN A 82 -10.63 -1.94 -12.86
C ASN A 82 -9.47 -1.31 -12.09
N LYS A 83 -9.74 -0.74 -10.90
CA LYS A 83 -8.71 -0.17 -10.03
C LYS A 83 -7.93 -1.22 -9.25
N ASN A 84 -8.64 -2.25 -8.74
CA ASN A 84 -8.08 -3.19 -7.78
C ASN A 84 -7.53 -4.48 -8.43
N PHE A 85 -7.95 -4.81 -9.65
CA PHE A 85 -7.51 -5.99 -10.37
C PHE A 85 -6.62 -5.61 -11.56
N ASP A 86 -5.40 -6.12 -11.58
CA ASP A 86 -4.58 -6.12 -12.79
C ASP A 86 -5.05 -7.24 -13.72
N ILE A 87 -6.13 -6.97 -14.46
CA ILE A 87 -6.77 -7.93 -15.37
C ILE A 87 -5.80 -8.40 -16.46
N ALA A 88 -4.87 -7.54 -16.90
CA ALA A 88 -3.88 -7.90 -17.91
C ALA A 88 -2.88 -8.93 -17.37
N LEU A 89 -2.36 -8.71 -16.16
CA LEU A 89 -1.50 -9.66 -15.48
C LEU A 89 -2.23 -10.97 -15.18
N ILE A 90 -3.45 -10.90 -14.65
CA ILE A 90 -4.27 -12.09 -14.36
C ILE A 90 -4.51 -12.88 -15.65
N SER A 91 -4.86 -12.20 -16.74
CA SER A 91 -5.06 -12.83 -18.06
C SER A 91 -3.80 -13.55 -18.54
N LYS A 92 -2.63 -12.92 -18.39
CA LYS A 92 -1.34 -13.52 -18.70
C LYS A 92 -1.05 -14.74 -17.84
N VAL A 93 -1.37 -14.71 -16.55
CA VAL A 93 -1.22 -15.85 -15.63
C VAL A 93 -2.14 -16.99 -16.03
N ILE A 94 -3.41 -16.72 -16.32
CA ILE A 94 -4.41 -17.72 -16.76
C ILE A 94 -3.97 -18.40 -18.06
N LEU A 95 -3.56 -17.61 -19.06
CA LEU A 95 -3.14 -18.13 -20.36
C LEU A 95 -1.77 -18.81 -20.30
N SER A 96 -0.93 -18.44 -19.32
CA SER A 96 0.35 -19.09 -19.02
C SER A 96 1.21 -19.28 -20.29
N ARG A 97 1.54 -20.54 -20.65
CA ARG A 97 2.34 -20.86 -21.84
C ARG A 97 1.75 -20.35 -23.15
N TYR A 98 0.43 -20.23 -23.24
CA TYR A 98 -0.26 -19.80 -24.46
C TYR A 98 -0.18 -18.29 -24.68
N TRP A 99 0.14 -17.50 -23.64
CA TRP A 99 0.29 -16.05 -23.77
C TRP A 99 1.29 -15.67 -24.86
N LYS A 100 2.39 -16.42 -24.99
CA LYS A 100 3.43 -16.15 -25.99
C LYS A 100 3.06 -16.62 -27.41
N SER A 101 2.07 -17.50 -27.55
CA SER A 101 1.70 -18.12 -28.83
C SER A 101 0.49 -17.48 -29.51
N ILE A 102 -0.11 -16.46 -28.89
CA ILE A 102 -1.26 -15.74 -29.45
C ILE A 102 -0.86 -14.32 -29.84
N ASP A 103 -1.51 -13.81 -30.89
CA ASP A 103 -1.28 -12.46 -31.39
C ASP A 103 -1.83 -11.40 -30.42
N GLU A 104 -1.30 -10.18 -30.52
CA GLU A 104 -1.69 -9.06 -29.63
C GLU A 104 -3.18 -8.74 -29.69
N GLU A 105 -3.82 -8.86 -30.86
CA GLU A 105 -5.26 -8.66 -30.99
C GLU A 105 -6.06 -9.65 -30.14
N ILE A 106 -5.62 -10.92 -30.10
CA ILE A 106 -6.27 -11.96 -29.30
C ILE A 106 -6.05 -11.68 -27.81
N LYS A 107 -4.87 -11.22 -27.41
CA LYS A 107 -4.59 -10.84 -26.01
C LYS A 107 -5.51 -9.72 -25.56
N VAL A 108 -5.63 -8.65 -26.33
CA VAL A 108 -6.51 -7.51 -26.02
C VAL A 108 -7.96 -7.98 -25.93
N ARG A 109 -8.43 -8.78 -26.89
CA ARG A 109 -9.78 -9.32 -26.89
C ARG A 109 -10.05 -10.20 -25.67
N PHE A 110 -9.11 -11.07 -25.29
CA PHE A 110 -9.21 -11.91 -24.11
C PHE A 110 -9.28 -11.08 -22.83
N ILE A 111 -8.36 -10.11 -22.65
CA ILE A 111 -8.34 -9.21 -21.49
C ILE A 111 -9.70 -8.51 -21.33
N ASN A 112 -10.23 -7.95 -22.41
CA ASN A 112 -11.51 -7.23 -22.38
C ASN A 112 -12.68 -8.16 -22.05
N LEU A 113 -12.74 -9.35 -22.64
CA LEU A 113 -13.78 -10.34 -22.35
C LEU A 113 -13.68 -10.85 -20.90
N PHE A 114 -12.48 -11.12 -20.43
CA PHE A 114 -12.23 -11.59 -19.07
C PHE A 114 -12.56 -10.50 -18.04
N ASN A 115 -12.28 -9.23 -18.33
CA ASN A 115 -12.68 -8.11 -17.47
C ASN A 115 -14.21 -8.06 -17.32
N ARG A 116 -14.93 -8.06 -18.45
CA ARG A 116 -16.39 -8.02 -18.47
C ARG A 116 -16.98 -9.21 -17.71
N LEU A 117 -16.45 -10.41 -17.94
CA LEU A 117 -16.86 -11.61 -17.20
C LEU A 117 -16.64 -11.44 -15.69
N THR A 118 -15.49 -10.90 -15.28
CA THR A 118 -15.15 -10.68 -13.87
C THR A 118 -16.15 -9.72 -13.22
N ILE A 119 -16.39 -8.56 -13.83
CA ILE A 119 -17.35 -7.57 -13.33
C ILE A 119 -18.74 -8.20 -13.24
N SER A 120 -19.24 -8.82 -14.31
CA SER A 120 -20.56 -9.48 -14.33
C SER A 120 -20.70 -10.56 -13.26
N THR A 121 -19.63 -11.32 -12.99
CA THR A 121 -19.64 -12.37 -11.96
C THR A 121 -19.83 -11.78 -10.57
N TYR A 122 -19.17 -10.67 -10.24
CA TYR A 122 -19.37 -9.99 -8.97
C TYR A 122 -20.73 -9.27 -8.90
N THR A 123 -21.20 -8.69 -10.02
CA THR A 123 -22.53 -8.05 -10.08
C THR A 123 -23.69 -9.03 -9.84
N SER A 124 -23.47 -10.31 -10.16
CA SER A 124 -24.47 -11.39 -9.98
C SER A 124 -24.54 -11.97 -8.57
N ARG A 125 -23.68 -11.50 -7.65
CA ARG A 125 -23.68 -11.92 -6.23
C ARG A 125 -24.54 -10.99 -5.40
#